data_AF-A0A3D0R245-F1
#
_entry.id   AF-A0A3D0R245-F1
#
_cell.length_a   1.000
_cell.length_b   1.000
_cell.length_c   1.000
_cell.angle_alpha   90.00
_cell.angle_beta   90.00
_cell.angle_gamma   90.00
#
_symmetry.space_group_name_H-M   'P 1'
#
loop_
_entity.id
_entity.type
_entity.pdbx_description
1 polymer ?
#
loop_
_entity_poly.entity_id
_entity_poly.type
_entity_poly.pdbx_seq_one_letter_code
_entity_poly.pdbx_strand_id
1 'polypeptide(L)'
;MALAQPALRQRDVLARHPQPRHGAQPLLRRDRPDRQGAGTELEGAEPIAHYEHPHFGRFPAASSQPFGAGRVTYVGTLPDASFSRALGEWALRRSGVTPLGLGLPEPVRVTRARARTGQRLWFFTNWSFDRHVITAPPVTGRDLFDGSPVGTGHGLELPPWGVTVVVEE
;
A
#
# COMPACT_ATOMS: atom_id res chain seq x y z
N MET A 1 10.81 21.56 18.87
CA MET A 1 11.75 21.73 17.75
C MET A 1 11.37 20.74 16.66
N ALA A 2 10.55 21.16 15.69
CA ALA A 2 10.02 20.27 14.65
C ALA A 2 11.04 20.13 13.52
N LEU A 3 11.50 18.91 13.27
CA LEU A 3 12.33 18.57 12.12
C LEU A 3 11.43 18.58 10.87
N ALA A 4 11.71 19.49 9.93
CA ALA A 4 11.07 19.51 8.63
C ALA A 4 11.38 18.22 7.87
N GLN A 5 10.34 17.50 7.44
CA GLN A 5 10.47 16.32 6.59
C GLN A 5 10.51 16.74 5.11
N PRO A 6 11.34 16.10 4.27
CA PRO A 6 11.45 16.47 2.86
C PRO A 6 10.17 16.08 2.10
N ALA A 7 9.76 16.96 1.17
CA ALA A 7 8.64 16.73 0.27
C ALA A 7 8.94 15.55 -0.67
N LEU A 8 8.00 14.61 -0.77
CA LEU A 8 8.02 13.55 -1.78
C LEU A 8 7.86 14.19 -3.18
N ARG A 9 8.82 13.93 -4.07
CA ARG A 9 8.80 14.34 -5.48
C ARG A 9 8.50 13.12 -6.36
N GLN A 10 7.82 13.33 -7.48
CA GLN A 10 7.22 12.27 -8.30
C GLN A 10 8.26 11.53 -9.17
N ARG A 11 9.45 12.10 -9.40
CA ARG A 11 10.40 11.61 -10.43
C ARG A 11 11.57 10.73 -9.99
N ASP A 12 11.79 10.45 -8.72
CA ASP A 12 13.09 9.88 -8.28
C ASP A 12 13.28 8.36 -8.43
N VAL A 13 12.35 7.59 -9.04
CA VAL A 13 12.47 6.11 -9.12
C VAL A 13 12.08 5.52 -10.49
N LEU A 14 12.57 6.08 -11.59
CA LEU A 14 12.32 5.54 -12.94
C LEU A 14 13.52 4.90 -13.64
N ALA A 15 14.70 4.87 -13.02
CA ALA A 15 15.89 4.31 -13.66
C ALA A 15 16.49 3.18 -12.83
N ARG A 16 16.08 1.93 -13.13
CA ARG A 16 16.89 0.68 -13.12
C ARG A 16 15.97 -0.53 -12.94
N HIS A 17 15.56 -1.16 -14.04
CA HIS A 17 15.74 -2.61 -14.29
C HIS A 17 15.09 -3.03 -15.63
N PRO A 18 15.71 -3.96 -16.40
CA PRO A 18 15.29 -4.31 -17.75
C PRO A 18 14.22 -5.42 -17.78
N GLN A 19 13.26 -5.30 -18.70
CA GLN A 19 12.19 -6.27 -18.95
C GLN A 19 12.63 -7.36 -19.98
N PRO A 20 12.25 -8.64 -19.81
CA PRO A 20 12.52 -9.69 -20.79
C PRO A 20 11.52 -9.67 -21.97
N ARG A 21 12.01 -10.09 -23.15
CA ARG A 21 11.30 -10.04 -24.44
C ARG A 21 10.58 -11.37 -24.73
N HIS A 22 9.25 -11.35 -24.88
CA HIS A 22 8.56 -12.18 -25.87
C HIS A 22 7.16 -11.66 -26.28
N GLY A 23 7.05 -11.28 -27.55
CA GLY A 23 5.97 -11.70 -28.46
C GLY A 23 4.51 -11.40 -28.11
N ALA A 24 4.08 -10.14 -28.18
CA ALA A 24 2.74 -9.77 -28.64
C ALA A 24 2.81 -8.37 -29.28
N GLN A 25 2.32 -8.23 -30.50
CA GLN A 25 2.34 -6.97 -31.26
C GLN A 25 1.53 -5.88 -30.54
N PRO A 26 1.99 -4.61 -30.58
CA PRO A 26 1.41 -3.55 -29.78
C PRO A 26 0.18 -2.96 -30.49
N LEU A 27 -0.98 -3.02 -29.82
CA LEU A 27 -2.06 -2.07 -30.06
C LEU A 27 -1.60 -0.69 -29.58
N LEU A 28 -0.85 -0.01 -30.44
CA LEU A 28 -0.28 1.30 -30.21
C LEU A 28 -1.38 2.37 -30.32
N ARG A 29 -2.20 2.52 -29.27
CA ARG A 29 -3.04 3.71 -29.13
C ARG A 29 -2.18 4.82 -28.53
N ARG A 30 -1.69 5.68 -29.41
CA ARG A 30 -0.88 6.87 -29.10
C ARG A 30 -1.46 7.71 -27.95
N ASP A 31 -0.57 8.00 -27.01
CA ASP A 31 -0.51 9.11 -26.06
C ASP A 31 -1.66 10.13 -26.05
N ARG A 32 -2.28 10.27 -24.89
CA ARG A 32 -2.66 11.58 -24.36
C ARG A 32 -2.12 11.71 -22.92
N PRO A 33 -1.33 12.74 -22.61
CA PRO A 33 -0.94 13.01 -21.24
C PRO A 33 -2.17 13.51 -20.47
N ASP A 34 -2.67 12.66 -19.56
CA ASP A 34 -3.17 13.00 -18.22
C ASP A 34 -3.54 14.48 -17.93
N ARG A 35 -4.61 14.99 -18.56
CA ARG A 35 -5.30 16.22 -18.15
C ARG A 35 -6.31 15.94 -17.03
N GLN A 36 -5.84 15.56 -15.84
CA GLN A 36 -6.69 15.55 -14.64
C GLN A 36 -5.91 16.18 -13.48
N GLY A 37 -5.90 17.52 -13.44
CA GLY A 37 -5.42 18.27 -12.29
C GLY A 37 -6.46 19.32 -11.91
N ALA A 38 -6.99 19.24 -10.70
CA ALA A 38 -7.83 20.29 -10.15
C ALA A 38 -6.92 21.43 -9.64
N GLY A 39 -7.03 22.61 -10.25
CA GLY A 39 -6.42 23.83 -9.70
C GLY A 39 -7.07 24.15 -8.36
N THR A 40 -6.46 23.69 -7.28
CA THR A 40 -7.05 23.79 -5.93
C THR A 40 -6.43 24.98 -5.21
N GLU A 41 -7.24 25.97 -4.87
CA GLU A 41 -6.84 27.03 -3.94
C GLU A 41 -7.13 26.56 -2.50
N LEU A 42 -6.21 26.85 -1.57
CA LEU A 42 -6.30 26.37 -0.20
C LEU A 42 -6.84 27.47 0.72
N GLU A 43 -7.97 27.22 1.37
CA GLU A 43 -8.45 28.01 2.52
C GLU A 43 -8.03 27.35 3.84
N GLY A 44 -6.74 27.47 4.18
CA GLY A 44 -6.20 26.98 5.47
C GLY A 44 -5.84 25.49 5.52
N ALA A 45 -5.99 24.76 4.41
CA ALA A 45 -5.46 23.41 4.27
C ALA A 45 -3.93 23.42 4.03
N GLU A 46 -3.25 22.35 4.47
CA GLU A 46 -1.81 22.13 4.29
C GLU A 46 -1.56 21.37 2.97
N PRO A 47 -0.73 21.88 2.05
CA PRO A 47 -0.34 21.12 0.87
C PRO A 47 0.61 19.98 1.26
N ILE A 48 0.34 18.76 0.78
CA ILE A 48 1.17 17.56 1.04
C ILE A 48 1.87 17.03 -0.20
N ALA A 49 1.45 17.45 -1.40
CA ALA A 49 2.12 17.18 -2.67
C ALA A 49 1.79 18.30 -3.68
N HIS A 50 2.71 18.57 -4.61
CA HIS A 50 2.52 19.54 -5.71
C HIS A 50 2.77 18.88 -7.05
N TYR A 51 2.16 19.42 -8.11
CA TYR A 51 2.44 18.98 -9.48
C TYR A 51 3.86 19.37 -9.91
N GLU A 52 4.56 18.47 -10.59
CA GLU A 52 5.81 18.80 -11.29
C GLU A 52 5.50 19.35 -12.68
N HIS A 53 4.96 20.58 -12.74
CA HIS A 53 4.58 21.22 -13.99
C HIS A 53 4.83 22.74 -13.94
N PRO A 54 5.40 23.36 -14.98
CA PRO A 54 5.73 24.79 -14.98
C PRO A 54 4.54 25.71 -14.68
N HIS A 55 3.34 25.32 -15.10
CA HIS A 55 2.11 26.11 -14.86
C HIS A 55 1.30 25.64 -13.64
N PHE A 56 1.26 24.32 -13.37
CA PHE A 56 0.36 23.76 -12.37
C PHE A 56 1.04 23.52 -11.03
N GLY A 57 2.37 23.62 -10.94
CA GLY A 57 3.10 23.45 -9.68
C GLY A 57 2.77 24.50 -8.62
N ARG A 58 2.11 25.60 -9.01
CA ARG A 58 1.53 26.58 -8.06
C ARG A 58 0.32 26.04 -7.29
N PHE A 59 -0.32 24.98 -7.79
CA PHE A 59 -1.43 24.32 -7.13
C PHE A 59 -0.97 23.00 -6.50
N PRO A 60 -1.49 22.64 -5.32
CA PRO A 60 -1.23 21.35 -4.72
C PRO A 60 -1.93 20.23 -5.50
N ALA A 61 -1.23 19.10 -5.66
CA ALA A 61 -1.80 17.86 -6.18
C ALA A 61 -2.55 17.08 -5.09
N ALA A 62 -2.15 17.26 -3.83
CA ALA A 62 -2.90 16.77 -2.67
C ALA A 62 -2.73 17.75 -1.49
N SER A 63 -3.78 17.89 -0.71
CA SER A 63 -3.83 18.75 0.47
C SER A 63 -4.54 18.07 1.63
N SER A 64 -4.32 18.58 2.83
CA SER A 64 -4.98 18.05 4.01
C SER A 64 -5.25 19.09 5.08
N GLN A 65 -6.36 18.92 5.80
CA GLN A 65 -6.80 19.86 6.81
C GLN A 65 -7.37 19.13 8.02
N PRO A 66 -6.94 19.47 9.25
CA PRO A 66 -7.62 19.05 10.47
C PRO A 66 -9.08 19.51 10.45
N PHE A 67 -10.00 18.62 10.83
CA PHE A 67 -11.42 18.93 10.93
C PHE A 67 -12.05 18.15 12.08
N GLY A 68 -12.58 18.86 13.08
CA GLY A 68 -13.01 18.25 14.33
C GLY A 68 -11.89 17.47 15.00
N ALA A 69 -12.17 16.23 15.40
CA ALA A 69 -11.19 15.30 15.98
C ALA A 69 -10.36 14.53 14.93
N GLY A 70 -10.56 14.81 13.63
CA GLY A 70 -9.95 14.08 12.53
C GLY A 70 -9.29 14.99 11.50
N ARG A 71 -9.19 14.47 10.28
CA ARG A 71 -8.51 15.14 9.18
C ARG A 71 -9.10 14.73 7.84
N VAL A 72 -9.26 15.67 6.93
CA VAL A 72 -9.67 15.42 5.54
C VAL A 72 -8.43 15.53 4.65
N THR A 73 -8.27 14.59 3.72
CA THR A 73 -7.22 14.65 2.68
C THR A 73 -7.89 14.67 1.32
N TYR A 74 -7.56 15.66 0.51
CA TYR A 74 -8.01 15.78 -0.86
C TYR A 74 -6.86 15.44 -1.82
N VAL A 75 -7.15 14.64 -2.85
CA VAL A 75 -6.21 14.30 -3.92
C VAL A 75 -6.83 14.80 -5.22
N GLY A 76 -6.26 15.87 -5.78
CA GLY A 76 -6.79 16.59 -6.95
C GLY A 76 -6.41 15.97 -8.29
N THR A 77 -5.92 14.73 -8.30
CA THR A 77 -5.45 14.00 -9.48
C THR A 77 -5.73 12.51 -9.33
N LEU A 78 -5.66 11.77 -10.43
CA LEU A 78 -5.54 10.32 -10.39
C LEU A 78 -4.08 9.95 -10.10
N PRO A 79 -3.76 9.38 -8.93
CA PRO A 79 -2.40 9.02 -8.59
C PRO A 79 -1.94 7.80 -9.40
N ASP A 80 -0.67 7.80 -9.81
CA ASP A 80 0.00 6.58 -10.27
C ASP A 80 0.28 5.64 -9.09
N ALA A 81 0.88 4.47 -9.37
CA ALA A 81 1.13 3.46 -8.35
C ALA A 81 2.11 3.94 -7.26
N SER A 82 3.15 4.69 -7.62
CA SER A 82 4.15 5.18 -6.67
C SER A 82 3.57 6.27 -5.77
N PHE A 83 2.82 7.21 -6.34
CA PHE A 83 2.16 8.26 -5.56
C PHE A 83 1.05 7.67 -4.67
N SER A 84 0.28 6.70 -5.17
CA SER A 84 -0.72 5.98 -4.36
C SER A 84 -0.09 5.31 -3.15
N ARG A 85 1.06 4.64 -3.33
CA ARG A 85 1.80 4.01 -2.24
C ARG A 85 2.28 5.04 -1.23
N ALA A 86 2.93 6.10 -1.69
CA ALA A 86 3.44 7.16 -0.81
C ALA A 86 2.32 7.83 0.01
N LEU A 87 1.16 8.08 -0.63
CA LEU A 87 -0.01 8.64 0.03
C LEU A 87 -0.59 7.68 1.09
N GLY A 88 -0.69 6.39 0.77
CA GLY A 88 -1.14 5.37 1.72
C GLY A 88 -0.21 5.25 2.93
N GLU A 89 1.10 5.19 2.71
CA GLU A 89 2.10 5.15 3.78
C GLU A 89 2.06 6.39 4.66
N TRP A 90 1.92 7.58 4.06
CA TRP A 90 1.76 8.82 4.80
C TRP A 90 0.49 8.82 5.65
N ALA A 91 -0.64 8.35 5.09
CA ALA A 91 -1.91 8.29 5.80
C ALA A 91 -1.83 7.34 7.02
N LEU A 92 -1.25 6.14 6.84
CA LEU A 92 -1.04 5.15 7.90
C LEU A 92 -0.14 5.69 9.03
N ARG A 93 1.00 6.32 8.69
CA ARG A 93 1.88 6.93 9.69
C ARG A 93 1.17 8.04 10.47
N ARG A 94 0.42 8.90 9.78
CA ARG A 94 -0.33 10.00 10.41
C ARG A 94 -1.46 9.51 11.32
N SER A 95 -2.07 8.36 11.01
CA SER A 95 -3.12 7.76 11.83
C SER A 95 -2.60 6.82 12.93
N GLY A 96 -1.28 6.57 12.99
CA GLY A 96 -0.70 5.62 13.93
C GLY A 96 -1.12 4.17 13.65
N VAL A 97 -1.53 3.85 12.42
CA VAL A 97 -1.98 2.51 12.02
C VAL A 97 -0.82 1.71 11.46
N THR A 98 -0.52 0.58 12.09
CA THR A 98 0.43 -0.41 11.58
C THR A 98 -0.31 -1.41 10.68
N PRO A 99 0.09 -1.58 9.41
CA PRO A 99 -0.51 -2.58 8.53
C PRO A 99 -0.25 -4.00 9.03
N LEU A 100 -1.26 -4.87 8.92
CA LEU A 100 -1.14 -6.29 9.29
C LEU A 100 -0.09 -7.03 8.46
N GLY A 101 0.06 -6.65 7.18
CA GLY A 101 1.01 -7.26 6.25
C GLY A 101 2.36 -6.58 6.19
N LEU A 102 2.71 -5.74 7.17
CA LEU A 102 4.01 -5.05 7.19
C LEU A 102 5.15 -6.09 7.19
N GLY A 103 6.06 -5.98 6.21
CA GLY A 103 7.20 -6.88 6.08
C GLY A 103 6.92 -8.21 5.36
N LEU A 104 5.69 -8.44 4.89
CA LEU A 104 5.37 -9.62 4.09
C LEU A 104 5.75 -9.43 2.62
N PRO A 105 5.98 -10.54 1.87
CA PRO A 105 6.15 -10.47 0.42
C PRO A 105 4.96 -9.78 -0.26
N GLU A 106 5.22 -8.99 -1.30
CA GLU A 106 4.18 -8.19 -1.99
C GLU A 106 2.94 -9.00 -2.42
N PRO A 107 3.06 -10.22 -2.97
CA PRO A 107 1.90 -11.00 -3.40
C PRO A 107 1.09 -11.59 -2.24
N VAL A 108 1.63 -11.57 -1.02
CA VAL A 108 0.96 -12.13 0.15
C VAL A 108 0.03 -11.07 0.75
N ARG A 109 -1.27 -11.38 0.79
CA ARG A 109 -2.28 -10.54 1.42
C ARG A 109 -2.70 -11.15 2.75
N VAL A 110 -2.94 -10.27 3.72
CA VAL A 110 -3.40 -10.64 5.06
C VAL A 110 -4.68 -9.89 5.38
N THR A 111 -5.71 -10.65 5.76
CA THR A 111 -6.97 -10.11 6.27
C THR A 111 -7.28 -10.73 7.62
N ARG A 112 -7.92 -9.98 8.50
CA ARG A 112 -8.25 -10.44 9.86
C ARG A 112 -9.74 -10.28 10.13
N ALA A 113 -10.38 -11.32 10.64
CA ALA A 113 -11.81 -11.33 10.99
C ALA A 113 -12.04 -11.91 12.39
N ARG A 114 -13.24 -11.73 12.94
CA ARG A 114 -13.65 -12.36 14.22
C ARG A 114 -14.75 -13.37 13.92
N ALA A 115 -14.56 -14.61 14.37
CA ALA A 115 -15.55 -15.68 14.24
C ALA A 115 -16.74 -15.44 15.19
N ARG A 116 -17.87 -16.13 14.93
CA ARG A 116 -19.05 -16.11 15.84
C ARG A 116 -18.72 -16.64 17.24
N THR A 117 -17.75 -17.53 17.35
CA THR A 117 -17.22 -18.06 18.62
C THR A 117 -16.36 -17.04 19.38
N GLY A 118 -16.10 -15.87 18.80
CA GLY A 118 -15.25 -14.82 19.38
C GLY A 118 -13.76 -14.97 19.06
N GLN A 119 -13.33 -16.10 18.50
CA GLN A 119 -11.95 -16.31 18.09
C GLN A 119 -11.54 -15.35 16.96
N ARG A 120 -10.25 -14.96 16.94
CA ARG A 120 -9.69 -14.12 15.89
C ARG A 120 -9.07 -15.00 14.81
N LEU A 121 -9.43 -14.72 13.55
CA LEU A 121 -8.99 -15.47 12.38
C LEU A 121 -8.14 -14.57 11.49
N TRP A 122 -7.04 -15.12 11.01
CA TRP A 122 -6.11 -14.49 10.09
C TRP A 122 -6.06 -15.28 8.79
N PHE A 123 -6.31 -14.62 7.68
CA PHE A 123 -6.31 -15.21 6.35
C PHE A 123 -5.06 -14.74 5.63
N PHE A 124 -4.22 -15.69 5.26
CA PHE A 124 -3.03 -15.47 4.45
C PHE A 124 -3.31 -16.02 3.06
N THR A 125 -3.21 -15.18 2.02
CA THR A 125 -3.43 -15.59 0.63
C THR A 125 -2.25 -15.17 -0.23
N ASN A 126 -1.71 -16.11 -1.01
CA ASN A 126 -0.66 -15.85 -1.98
C ASN A 126 -1.26 -15.57 -3.36
N TRP A 127 -1.07 -14.37 -3.89
CA TRP A 127 -1.52 -13.96 -5.23
C TRP A 127 -0.41 -14.06 -6.28
N SER A 128 0.33 -15.17 -6.28
CA SER A 128 1.39 -15.41 -7.25
C SER A 128 1.55 -16.89 -7.57
N PHE A 129 2.29 -17.16 -8.64
CA PHE A 129 2.74 -18.51 -9.02
C PHE A 129 3.96 -18.99 -8.24
N ASP A 130 4.56 -18.15 -7.39
CA ASP A 130 5.74 -18.49 -6.61
C ASP A 130 5.35 -19.00 -5.22
N ARG A 131 6.19 -19.86 -4.63
CA ARG A 131 6.08 -20.25 -3.23
C ARG A 131 6.65 -19.15 -2.33
N HIS A 132 5.97 -18.84 -1.23
CA HIS A 132 6.46 -17.89 -0.21
C HIS A 132 6.56 -18.56 1.15
N VAL A 133 7.68 -18.32 1.84
CA VAL A 133 7.89 -18.76 3.22
C VAL A 133 7.97 -17.54 4.12
N ILE A 134 7.03 -17.41 5.04
CA ILE A 134 6.97 -16.33 6.03
C ILE A 134 7.63 -16.84 7.31
N THR A 135 8.88 -16.44 7.55
CA THR A 135 9.66 -16.92 8.70
C THR A 135 9.25 -16.29 10.03
N ALA A 136 8.67 -15.08 9.99
CA ALA A 136 8.15 -14.38 11.15
C ALA A 136 6.69 -13.94 10.88
N PRO A 137 5.71 -14.85 11.00
CA PRO A 137 4.31 -14.50 10.85
C PRO A 137 3.89 -13.42 11.85
N PRO A 138 3.01 -12.47 11.47
CA PRO A 138 2.56 -11.38 12.33
C PRO A 138 1.56 -11.82 13.41
N VAL A 139 1.35 -13.13 13.58
CA VAL A 139 0.38 -13.75 14.47
C VAL A 139 0.98 -15.02 15.07
N THR A 140 0.61 -15.33 16.31
CA THR A 140 0.86 -16.64 16.92
C THR A 140 -0.47 -17.38 17.05
N GLY A 141 -0.49 -18.66 16.72
CA GLY A 141 -1.68 -19.48 16.78
C GLY A 141 -1.53 -20.79 16.04
N ARG A 142 -2.63 -21.28 15.44
CA ARG A 142 -2.67 -22.58 14.77
C ARG A 142 -3.29 -22.49 13.38
N ASP A 143 -2.68 -23.14 12.39
CA ASP A 143 -3.29 -23.35 11.07
C ASP A 143 -4.53 -24.26 11.22
N LEU A 144 -5.66 -23.81 10.68
CA LEU A 144 -6.92 -24.54 10.70
C LEU A 144 -6.99 -25.70 9.70
N PHE A 145 -6.09 -25.78 8.72
CA PHE A 145 -6.08 -26.85 7.74
C PHE A 145 -5.40 -28.12 8.24
N ASP A 146 -4.23 -28.00 8.87
CA ASP A 146 -3.42 -29.16 9.32
C ASP A 146 -3.13 -29.17 10.82
N GLY A 147 -3.51 -28.11 11.55
CA GLY A 147 -3.30 -28.00 12.99
C GLY A 147 -1.87 -27.61 13.39
N SER A 148 -1.00 -27.25 12.44
CA SER A 148 0.37 -26.86 12.72
C SER A 148 0.44 -25.52 13.50
N PRO A 149 1.40 -25.37 14.43
CA PRO A 149 1.63 -24.09 15.11
C PRO A 149 2.19 -23.06 14.12
N VAL A 150 1.78 -21.80 14.28
CA VAL A 150 2.26 -20.63 13.52
C VAL A 150 2.69 -19.56 14.50
N GLY A 151 3.83 -18.90 14.27
CA GLY A 151 4.32 -17.81 15.13
C GLY A 151 5.84 -17.74 15.23
N THR A 152 6.36 -17.22 16.34
CA THR A 152 7.82 -17.15 16.54
C THR A 152 8.44 -18.55 16.51
N GLY A 153 9.44 -18.73 15.63
CA GLY A 153 10.10 -20.02 15.42
C GLY A 153 9.28 -21.02 14.57
N HIS A 154 8.03 -20.69 14.22
CA HIS A 154 7.13 -21.52 13.43
C HIS A 154 6.65 -20.73 12.20
N GLY A 155 7.37 -20.90 11.10
CA GLY A 155 7.07 -20.20 9.85
C GLY A 155 5.76 -20.66 9.21
N LEU A 156 5.26 -19.84 8.29
CA LEU A 156 4.10 -20.16 7.46
C LEU A 156 4.54 -20.31 6.01
N GLU A 157 4.29 -21.47 5.41
CA GLU A 157 4.51 -21.70 3.98
C GLU A 157 3.22 -21.49 3.20
N LEU A 158 3.30 -20.71 2.12
CA LEU A 158 2.22 -20.51 1.17
C LEU A 158 2.64 -21.04 -0.21
N PRO A 159 2.02 -22.12 -0.72
CA PRO A 159 2.24 -22.57 -2.07
C PRO A 159 1.69 -21.56 -3.09
N PRO A 160 2.00 -21.72 -4.39
CA PRO A 160 1.41 -20.92 -5.47
C PRO A 160 -0.12 -20.88 -5.35
N TRP A 161 -0.71 -19.68 -5.37
CA TRP A 161 -2.15 -19.47 -5.18
C TRP A 161 -2.73 -20.01 -3.86
N GLY A 162 -1.87 -20.35 -2.91
CA GLY A 162 -2.24 -20.97 -1.64
C GLY A 162 -2.96 -20.01 -0.69
N VAL A 163 -3.75 -20.62 0.19
CA VAL A 163 -4.43 -19.95 1.30
C VAL A 163 -4.21 -20.73 2.58
N THR A 164 -3.94 -20.02 3.67
CA THR A 164 -3.94 -20.56 5.03
C THR A 164 -4.84 -19.69 5.92
N VAL A 165 -5.55 -20.34 6.85
CA VAL A 165 -6.31 -19.65 7.89
C VAL A 165 -5.73 -20.00 9.26
N VAL A 166 -5.26 -18.98 9.98
CA VAL A 166 -4.73 -19.14 11.34
C VAL A 166 -5.76 -18.67 12.35
N VAL A 167 -6.07 -19.50 13.33
CA VAL A 167 -6.76 -19.06 14.54
C VAL A 167 -5.71 -18.51 15.51
N GLU A 168 -5.86 -17.25 15.91
CA GLU A 168 -4.97 -16.59 16.87
C GLU A 168 -5.22 -17.15 18.28
N GLU A 169 -4.13 -17.35 19.01
CA GLU A 169 -4.10 -17.86 20.39
C GLU A 169 -3.59 -16.80 21.37
#